data_AF-A0A7K6T1D6-F1
#
_entry.id   AF-A0A7K6T1D6-F1
#
_cell.length_a   1.000
_cell.length_b   1.000
_cell.length_c   1.000
_cell.angle_alpha   90.00
_cell.angle_beta   90.00
_cell.angle_gamma   90.00
#
_symmetry.space_group_name_H-M   'P 1'
#
loop_
_entity.id
_entity.type
_entity.pdbx_description
1 polymer ?
#
loop_
_entity_poly.entity_id
_entity_poly.type
_entity_poly.pdbx_seq_one_letter_code
_entity_poly.pdbx_strand_id
1 'polypeptide(L)'
;AAAAAAACFSEDDFYCPVCQEVFKTPVRTANCQHVFCRKCFLTAIRESGTHCPLCRGSVTKKERTYPKRALDVENSMKKASGGCRCCEKQVRFSWMRQHYKTCKKYQDEYGVSSIIPNLQISQDSTGNSRSDEMSDNSEMANNQILQGETSRHQTFKCPLCQEANFTRQRLLDHCNSRHLYQIVPVICPICVSLPWADTNQVTRNLVSHLNLRHRFDYGEFVNLQLDEEAQYQNAVQESCHVNF
;
A
#
# COMPACT_ATOMS: atom_id res chain seq x y z
N ALA A 1 32.54 13.71 39.53
CA ALA A 1 32.13 12.42 38.96
C ALA A 1 30.95 12.67 38.03
N ALA A 2 31.16 12.62 36.71
CA ALA A 2 30.09 12.80 35.74
C ALA A 2 29.35 11.46 35.58
N ALA A 3 28.10 11.40 36.03
CA ALA A 3 27.21 10.29 35.77
C ALA A 3 26.97 10.21 34.25
N ALA A 4 27.47 9.14 33.62
CA ALA A 4 27.07 8.79 32.27
C ALA A 4 25.58 8.48 32.31
N ALA A 5 24.75 9.39 31.78
CA ALA A 5 23.35 9.13 31.54
C ALA A 5 23.25 7.90 30.63
N ALA A 6 22.93 6.75 31.21
CA ALA A 6 22.50 5.59 30.45
C ALA A 6 21.23 6.03 29.73
N ALA A 7 21.34 6.34 28.43
CA ALA A 7 20.18 6.57 27.60
C ALA A 7 19.28 5.33 27.75
N CYS A 8 18.13 5.49 28.41
CA CYS A 8 17.07 4.50 28.41
C CYS A 8 16.53 4.45 26.99
N PHE A 9 17.10 3.58 26.16
CA PHE A 9 16.53 3.28 24.85
C PHE A 9 15.20 2.54 25.06
N SER A 10 14.14 3.04 24.45
CA SER A 10 12.86 2.34 24.36
C SER A 10 12.95 1.27 23.25
N GLU A 11 12.12 0.22 23.34
CA GLU A 11 12.12 -0.83 22.31
C GLU A 11 11.82 -0.26 20.91
N ASP A 12 11.04 0.82 20.84
CA ASP A 12 10.64 1.51 19.61
C ASP A 12 11.78 2.25 18.90
N ASP A 13 12.88 2.58 19.61
CA ASP A 13 14.03 3.31 19.05
C ASP A 13 14.80 2.49 18.00
N PHE A 14 14.54 1.18 17.92
CA PHE A 14 15.24 0.27 17.01
C PHE A 14 14.43 -0.08 15.75
N TYR A 15 13.30 0.59 15.51
CA TYR A 15 12.42 0.32 14.38
C TYR A 15 12.53 1.36 13.26
N CYS A 16 12.55 0.87 12.02
CA CYS A 16 12.61 1.70 10.83
C CYS A 16 11.25 2.33 10.54
N PRO A 17 11.12 3.67 10.48
CA PRO A 17 9.81 4.29 10.27
C PRO A 17 9.19 4.04 8.88
N VAL A 18 10.00 3.59 7.91
CA VAL A 18 9.53 3.28 6.56
C VAL A 18 8.95 1.86 6.47
N CYS A 19 9.66 0.85 7.01
CA CYS A 19 9.21 -0.55 6.90
C CYS A 19 8.60 -1.10 8.20
N GLN A 20 8.61 -0.32 9.29
CA GLN A 20 8.08 -0.66 10.62
C GLN A 20 8.70 -1.92 11.26
N GLU A 21 9.82 -2.39 10.72
CA GLU A 21 10.60 -3.50 11.24
C GLU A 21 11.88 -2.99 11.92
N VAL A 22 12.47 -3.82 12.79
CA VAL A 22 13.78 -3.55 13.41
C VAL A 22 14.80 -3.11 12.35
N PHE A 23 15.74 -2.21 12.61
CA PHE A 23 16.66 -1.74 11.56
C PHE A 23 17.47 -2.87 10.88
N LYS A 24 17.68 -2.74 9.56
CA LYS A 24 18.68 -3.51 8.79
C LYS A 24 19.67 -2.54 8.17
N THR A 25 20.92 -2.59 8.63
CA THR A 25 21.98 -1.67 8.19
C THR A 25 21.49 -0.22 8.31
N PRO A 26 21.26 0.27 9.55
CA PRO A 26 20.71 1.60 9.77
C PRO A 26 21.63 2.67 9.16
N VAL A 27 21.04 3.62 8.46
CA VAL A 27 21.70 4.79 7.88
C VAL A 27 21.09 6.04 8.47
N ARG A 28 21.91 7.07 8.67
CA ARG A 28 21.49 8.33 9.27
C ARG A 28 21.61 9.46 8.25
N THR A 29 20.57 10.27 8.13
CA THR A 29 20.62 11.47 7.31
C THR A 29 21.48 12.55 7.96
N ALA A 30 22.28 13.27 7.18
CA ALA A 30 23.23 14.26 7.68
C ALA A 30 22.52 15.51 8.20
N ASN A 31 21.51 16.00 7.48
CA ASN A 31 20.84 17.26 7.79
C ASN A 31 19.81 17.15 8.93
N CYS A 32 19.05 16.05 8.96
CA CYS A 32 17.93 15.88 9.92
C CYS A 32 18.13 14.72 10.89
N GLN A 33 19.25 13.99 10.81
CA GLN A 33 19.64 12.92 11.73
C GLN A 33 18.63 11.77 11.91
N HIS A 34 17.67 11.63 11.00
CA HIS A 34 16.72 10.53 10.97
C HIS A 34 17.38 9.22 10.54
N VAL A 35 16.95 8.10 11.14
CA VAL A 35 17.54 6.77 10.92
C VAL A 35 16.57 5.87 10.16
N PHE A 36 17.10 5.16 9.16
CA PHE A 36 16.35 4.27 8.27
C PHE A 36 17.13 3.00 7.98
N CYS A 37 16.47 1.94 7.51
CA CYS A 37 17.20 0.86 6.84
C CYS A 37 17.83 1.39 5.54
N ARG A 38 19.06 0.97 5.20
CA ARG A 38 19.72 1.37 3.95
C ARG A 38 18.84 1.16 2.71
N LYS A 39 18.15 0.02 2.62
CA LYS A 39 17.24 -0.26 1.50
C LYS A 39 16.07 0.71 1.47
N CYS A 40 15.40 0.91 2.59
CA CYS A 40 14.25 1.82 2.70
C CYS A 40 14.61 3.25 2.31
N PHE A 41 15.76 3.76 2.78
CA PHE A 41 16.25 5.08 2.44
C PHE A 41 16.53 5.23 0.93
N LEU A 42 17.26 4.27 0.35
CA LEU A 42 17.62 4.33 -1.07
C LEU A 42 16.40 4.15 -1.99
N THR A 43 15.46 3.27 -1.63
CA THR A 43 14.21 3.10 -2.38
C THR A 43 13.38 4.38 -2.32
N ALA A 44 13.19 4.96 -1.14
CA ALA A 44 12.44 6.21 -0.99
C ALA A 44 13.07 7.35 -1.80
N ILE A 45 14.39 7.52 -1.74
CA ILE A 45 15.05 8.58 -2.54
C ILE A 45 14.90 8.38 -4.04
N ARG A 46 14.86 7.13 -4.50
CA ARG A 46 14.67 6.80 -5.92
C ARG A 46 13.24 7.12 -6.37
N GLU A 47 12.25 6.89 -5.51
CA GLU A 47 10.82 7.03 -5.85
C GLU A 47 10.29 8.44 -5.59
N SER A 48 10.61 9.05 -4.45
CA SER A 48 10.06 10.34 -4.03
C SER A 48 11.02 11.52 -4.24
N GLY A 49 12.32 11.27 -4.49
CA GLY A 49 13.31 12.31 -4.80
C GLY A 49 14.29 12.60 -3.65
N THR A 50 15.02 13.72 -3.71
CA THR A 50 16.14 14.03 -2.79
C THR A 50 15.68 14.60 -1.44
N HIS A 51 14.69 13.96 -0.81
CA HIS A 51 14.16 14.38 0.47
C HIS A 51 14.11 13.23 1.48
N CYS A 52 14.18 13.58 2.77
CA CYS A 52 14.08 12.64 3.87
C CYS A 52 12.67 12.03 3.93
N PRO A 53 12.52 10.69 4.03
CA PRO A 53 11.21 10.04 4.08
C PRO A 53 10.33 10.42 5.28
N LEU A 54 10.93 10.96 6.35
CA LEU A 54 10.20 11.35 7.57
C LEU A 54 9.80 12.82 7.58
N CYS A 55 10.78 13.70 7.41
CA CYS A 55 10.59 15.14 7.61
C CYS A 55 10.60 15.94 6.31
N ARG A 56 10.75 15.27 5.15
CA ARG A 56 10.91 15.90 3.83
C ARG A 56 12.09 16.88 3.71
N GLY A 57 12.98 16.91 4.68
CA GLY A 57 14.19 17.74 4.65
C GLY A 57 15.13 17.33 3.52
N SER A 58 15.94 18.28 3.03
CA SER A 58 16.87 18.05 1.93
C SER A 58 17.90 16.97 2.24
N VAL A 59 18.14 16.08 1.28
CA VAL A 59 19.20 15.07 1.34
C VAL A 59 20.30 15.41 0.34
N THR A 60 21.56 15.32 0.76
CA THR A 60 22.70 15.67 -0.09
C THR A 60 22.97 14.61 -1.16
N LYS A 61 23.58 15.03 -2.28
CA LYS A 61 23.95 14.11 -3.38
C LYS A 61 24.88 12.97 -2.93
N LYS A 62 25.72 13.19 -1.92
CA LYS A 62 26.62 12.18 -1.35
C LYS A 62 25.85 11.08 -0.60
N GLU A 63 24.78 11.43 0.10
CA GLU A 63 23.96 10.45 0.82
C GLU A 63 23.16 9.54 -0.12
N ARG A 64 22.84 10.03 -1.33
CA ARG A 64 22.16 9.24 -2.36
C ARG A 64 23.03 8.09 -2.89
N THR A 65 24.34 8.28 -3.01
CA THR A 65 25.27 7.26 -3.51
C THR A 65 25.83 6.41 -2.39
N TYR A 66 26.23 7.04 -1.28
CA TYR A 66 26.85 6.38 -0.14
C TYR A 66 26.26 6.91 1.18
N PRO A 67 25.09 6.38 1.61
CA PRO A 67 24.49 6.79 2.87
C PRO A 67 25.37 6.35 4.04
N LYS A 68 25.62 7.27 4.99
CA LYS A 68 26.42 6.99 6.17
C LYS A 68 25.70 6.03 7.11
N ARG A 69 26.39 4.98 7.56
CA ARG A 69 25.87 4.03 8.55
C ARG A 69 25.79 4.68 9.92
N ALA A 70 24.71 4.40 10.64
CA ALA A 70 24.50 4.81 12.03
C ALA A 70 25.14 3.77 12.97
N LEU A 71 26.46 3.80 13.11
CA LEU A 71 27.22 2.81 13.91
C LEU A 71 26.86 2.83 15.39
N ASP A 72 26.49 4.00 15.91
CA ASP A 72 25.94 4.20 17.24
C ASP A 72 24.67 3.36 17.44
N VAL A 73 23.73 3.41 16.49
CA VAL A 73 22.50 2.60 16.51
C VAL A 73 22.83 1.12 16.42
N GLU A 74 23.75 0.72 15.52
CA GLU A 74 24.16 -0.68 15.41
C GLU A 74 24.80 -1.22 16.70
N ASN A 75 25.59 -0.40 17.40
CA ASN A 75 26.21 -0.77 18.65
C ASN A 75 25.19 -0.84 19.80
N SER A 76 24.22 0.06 19.83
CA SER A 76 23.09 -0.01 20.77
C SER A 76 22.25 -1.27 20.51
N MET A 77 21.98 -1.63 19.25
CA MET A 77 21.24 -2.86 18.89
C MET A 77 21.93 -4.16 19.31
N LYS A 78 23.26 -4.16 19.46
CA LYS A 78 24.01 -5.32 19.97
C LYS A 78 23.88 -5.48 21.48
N LYS A 79 23.68 -4.38 22.20
CA LYS A 79 23.58 -4.35 23.66
C LYS A 79 22.14 -4.53 24.12
N ALA A 80 21.19 -3.93 23.40
CA ALA A 80 19.77 -3.99 23.70
C ALA A 80 19.12 -5.29 23.18
N SER A 81 18.21 -5.82 23.98
CA SER A 81 17.33 -6.95 23.64
C SER A 81 15.90 -6.50 23.81
N GLY A 82 15.01 -7.02 22.98
CA GLY A 82 13.57 -6.77 23.07
C GLY A 82 12.78 -8.03 22.81
N GLY A 83 11.49 -7.97 23.12
CA GLY A 83 10.56 -9.08 22.92
C GLY A 83 10.19 -9.25 21.46
N CYS A 84 10.21 -10.49 20.96
CA CYS A 84 9.57 -10.79 19.69
C CYS A 84 8.06 -10.62 19.82
N ARG A 85 7.47 -9.76 18.97
CA ARG A 85 6.03 -9.44 18.97
C ARG A 85 5.10 -10.66 18.83
N CYS A 86 5.56 -11.74 18.20
CA CYS A 86 4.72 -12.92 17.94
C CYS A 86 4.98 -14.08 18.91
N CYS A 87 6.21 -14.23 19.41
CA CYS A 87 6.58 -15.39 20.23
C CYS A 87 7.17 -15.07 21.59
N GLU A 88 7.22 -13.79 21.96
CA GLU A 88 7.65 -13.25 23.26
C GLU A 88 9.10 -13.58 23.65
N LYS A 89 9.85 -14.28 22.77
CA LYS A 89 11.27 -14.55 23.00
C LYS A 89 12.06 -13.25 23.02
N GLN A 90 12.85 -13.08 24.08
CA GLN A 90 13.83 -12.00 24.17
C GLN A 90 14.96 -12.25 23.18
N VAL A 91 15.12 -11.35 22.22
CA VAL A 91 16.16 -11.44 21.19
C VAL A 91 16.88 -10.10 21.11
N ARG A 92 18.21 -10.14 20.98
CA ARG A 92 19.00 -8.94 20.67
C ARG A 92 18.48 -8.29 19.41
N PHE A 93 18.32 -6.97 19.39
CA PHE A 93 17.83 -6.27 18.20
C PHE A 93 18.70 -6.52 16.96
N SER A 94 20.02 -6.69 17.14
CA SER A 94 20.93 -7.05 16.06
C SER A 94 20.62 -8.41 15.40
N TRP A 95 19.95 -9.32 16.11
CA TRP A 95 19.57 -10.66 15.66
C TRP A 95 18.07 -10.83 15.40
N MET A 96 17.23 -9.87 15.78
CA MET A 96 15.78 -9.96 15.68
C MET A 96 15.30 -10.27 14.26
N ARG A 97 15.93 -9.69 13.23
CA ARG A 97 15.61 -9.98 11.82
C ARG A 97 15.93 -11.41 11.39
N GLN A 98 16.94 -12.01 11.99
CA GLN A 98 17.25 -13.42 11.74
C GLN A 98 16.28 -14.32 12.49
N HIS A 99 15.88 -13.92 13.71
CA HIS A 99 14.85 -14.61 14.45
C HIS A 99 13.50 -14.66 13.70
N TYR A 100 13.07 -13.59 13.03
CA TYR A 100 11.86 -13.62 12.20
C TYR A 100 11.87 -14.71 11.11
N LYS A 101 13.06 -15.09 10.61
CA LYS A 101 13.20 -16.20 9.65
C LYS A 101 13.07 -17.59 10.27
N THR A 102 13.12 -17.71 11.58
CA THR A 102 12.99 -19.00 12.30
C THR A 102 11.80 -19.01 13.26
N CYS A 103 11.10 -17.88 13.38
CA CYS A 103 9.93 -17.73 14.22
C CYS A 103 8.68 -18.14 13.45
N LYS A 104 8.21 -19.37 13.70
CA LYS A 104 7.00 -19.91 13.07
C LYS A 104 5.78 -18.97 13.22
N LYS A 105 5.54 -18.46 14.44
CA LYS A 105 4.44 -17.51 14.70
C LYS A 105 4.54 -16.23 13.87
N TYR A 106 5.76 -15.71 13.66
CA TYR A 106 5.96 -14.52 12.83
C TYR A 106 5.75 -14.84 11.33
N GLN A 107 6.17 -16.02 10.88
CA GLN A 107 5.96 -16.45 9.50
C GLN A 107 4.49 -16.68 9.18
N ASP A 108 3.73 -17.27 10.11
CA ASP A 108 2.32 -17.54 9.91
C ASP A 108 1.48 -16.25 9.81
N GLU A 109 1.88 -15.18 10.52
CA GLU A 109 1.17 -13.89 10.57
C GLU A 109 1.65 -12.87 9.51
N TYR A 110 2.96 -12.83 9.24
CA TYR A 110 3.58 -11.79 8.38
C TYR A 110 4.38 -12.36 7.21
N GLY A 111 4.53 -13.68 7.11
CA GLY A 111 5.23 -14.33 6.01
C GLY A 111 4.41 -14.25 4.73
N VAL A 112 4.99 -13.67 3.67
CA VAL A 112 4.46 -13.85 2.33
C VAL A 112 4.76 -15.29 1.93
N SER A 113 3.74 -16.15 1.88
CA SER A 113 3.86 -17.48 1.28
C SER A 113 4.39 -17.31 -0.15
N SER A 114 5.58 -17.86 -0.44
CA SER A 114 6.16 -17.85 -1.79
C SER A 114 5.39 -18.73 -2.80
N ILE A 115 4.14 -19.08 -2.54
CA ILE A 115 3.29 -19.80 -3.47
C ILE A 115 2.66 -18.74 -4.37
N ILE A 116 3.29 -18.50 -5.52
CA ILE A 116 2.59 -17.99 -6.69
C ILE A 116 1.58 -19.09 -7.04
N PRO A 117 0.25 -18.89 -6.97
CA PRO A 117 -0.67 -19.83 -7.58
C PRO A 117 -0.32 -19.86 -9.06
N ASN A 118 0.09 -21.03 -9.56
CA ASN A 118 0.30 -21.26 -10.97
C ASN A 118 -1.06 -21.13 -11.65
N LEU A 119 -1.39 -19.90 -12.06
CA LEU A 119 -2.57 -19.64 -12.87
C LEU A 119 -2.24 -20.17 -14.26
N GLN A 120 -2.57 -21.44 -14.51
CA GLN A 120 -2.54 -22.01 -15.85
C GLN A 120 -3.65 -21.34 -16.67
N ILE A 121 -3.31 -20.20 -17.27
CA ILE A 121 -4.08 -19.63 -18.36
C ILE A 121 -3.77 -20.52 -19.57
N SER A 122 -4.67 -21.47 -19.87
CA SER A 122 -4.65 -22.17 -21.15
C SER A 122 -4.97 -21.15 -22.25
N GLN A 123 -3.95 -20.70 -22.94
CA GLN A 123 -4.11 -20.05 -24.24
C GLN A 123 -4.23 -21.15 -25.28
N ASP A 124 -5.46 -21.50 -25.66
CA ASP A 124 -5.67 -22.12 -26.97
C ASP A 124 -5.66 -21.01 -28.00
N SER A 125 -4.63 -21.03 -28.85
CA SER A 125 -4.53 -20.24 -30.06
C SER A 125 -4.39 -21.21 -31.23
N THR A 126 -5.44 -21.36 -32.01
CA THR A 126 -5.36 -21.88 -33.37
C THR A 126 -6.28 -21.04 -34.25
N GLY A 127 -5.68 -20.37 -35.22
CA GLY A 127 -6.35 -19.44 -36.12
C GLY A 127 -7.12 -20.12 -37.25
N ASN A 128 -8.20 -19.43 -37.62
CA ASN A 128 -8.59 -19.01 -38.98
C ASN A 128 -9.02 -20.07 -40.02
N SER A 129 -10.31 -20.07 -40.41
CA SER A 129 -10.80 -19.54 -41.71
C SER A 129 -12.23 -19.98 -42.06
N ARG A 130 -13.11 -18.98 -42.32
CA ARG A 130 -14.15 -18.82 -43.37
C ARG A 130 -15.00 -20.04 -43.84
N SER A 131 -16.33 -19.88 -43.86
CA SER A 131 -17.24 -19.92 -45.04
C SER A 131 -18.73 -19.78 -44.63
N ASP A 132 -19.53 -19.31 -45.59
CA ASP A 132 -20.91 -18.80 -45.56
C ASP A 132 -22.07 -19.77 -45.19
N GLU A 133 -23.25 -19.16 -45.01
CA GLU A 133 -24.62 -19.59 -45.39
C GLU A 133 -25.70 -19.65 -44.27
N MET A 134 -26.92 -19.39 -44.73
CA MET A 134 -28.14 -18.86 -44.08
C MET A 134 -29.14 -19.95 -43.60
N SER A 135 -29.87 -19.71 -42.50
CA SER A 135 -31.34 -19.92 -42.35
C SER A 135 -31.84 -20.13 -40.91
N ASP A 136 -32.62 -19.15 -40.46
CA ASP A 136 -34.01 -19.20 -40.00
C ASP A 136 -34.48 -19.81 -38.65
N ASN A 137 -35.30 -18.96 -38.02
CA ASN A 137 -36.44 -19.12 -37.10
C ASN A 137 -36.33 -19.45 -35.59
N SER A 138 -36.79 -18.44 -34.84
CA SER A 138 -37.68 -18.41 -33.65
C SER A 138 -37.30 -19.16 -32.37
N GLU A 139 -37.15 -18.42 -31.27
CA GLU A 139 -38.22 -18.29 -30.25
C GLU A 139 -37.91 -17.15 -29.26
N MET A 140 -38.86 -16.23 -29.13
CA MET A 140 -38.83 -15.10 -28.21
C MET A 140 -39.30 -15.55 -26.82
N ALA A 141 -38.46 -15.37 -25.81
CA ALA A 141 -38.91 -15.24 -24.42
C ALA A 141 -38.59 -13.82 -23.93
N ASN A 142 -39.59 -12.96 -24.07
CA ASN A 142 -39.61 -11.61 -23.56
C ASN A 142 -39.79 -11.65 -22.03
N ASN A 143 -38.92 -10.95 -21.30
CA ASN A 143 -39.27 -10.38 -19.99
C ASN A 143 -38.63 -8.99 -19.92
N GLN A 144 -39.38 -8.02 -20.44
CA GLN A 144 -39.24 -6.60 -20.12
C GLN A 144 -39.48 -6.34 -18.62
N ILE A 145 -39.09 -5.12 -18.21
CA ILE A 145 -39.25 -4.42 -16.91
C ILE A 145 -37.90 -4.40 -16.15
N LEU A 146 -37.19 -3.28 -15.94
CA LEU A 146 -37.53 -1.85 -16.03
C LEU A 146 -36.24 -1.04 -16.28
N GLN A 147 -36.37 0.05 -17.03
CA GLN A 147 -35.36 1.08 -17.22
C GLN A 147 -35.02 1.79 -15.90
N GLY A 148 -33.75 2.19 -15.77
CA GLY A 148 -33.35 3.41 -15.06
C GLY A 148 -33.35 3.34 -13.54
N GLU A 149 -32.16 3.19 -12.94
CA GLU A 149 -31.79 3.94 -11.74
C GLU A 149 -30.26 3.98 -11.66
N THR A 150 -29.74 5.17 -11.93
CA THR A 150 -28.46 5.73 -11.51
C THR A 150 -27.71 4.92 -10.46
N SER A 151 -26.40 4.69 -10.67
CA SER A 151 -25.38 4.49 -9.63
C SER A 151 -25.96 4.64 -8.22
N ARG A 152 -26.43 3.52 -7.62
CA ARG A 152 -26.67 3.48 -6.18
C ARG A 152 -25.30 3.60 -5.56
N HIS A 153 -24.82 4.84 -5.43
CA HIS A 153 -23.52 5.16 -4.86
C HIS A 153 -23.43 4.41 -3.53
N GLN A 154 -22.62 3.35 -3.49
CA GLN A 154 -22.42 2.58 -2.28
C GLN A 154 -21.96 3.58 -1.21
N THR A 155 -22.70 3.61 -0.11
CA THR A 155 -22.41 4.50 1.00
C THR A 155 -21.57 3.76 2.03
N PHE A 156 -20.51 4.41 2.49
CA PHE A 156 -19.54 3.88 3.42
C PHE A 156 -19.61 4.64 4.74
N LYS A 157 -19.20 3.96 5.81
CA LYS A 157 -18.99 4.55 7.13
C LYS A 157 -17.51 4.70 7.40
N CYS A 158 -17.10 5.82 7.99
CA CYS A 158 -15.73 6.04 8.41
C CYS A 158 -15.43 5.18 9.65
N PRO A 159 -14.49 4.22 9.59
CA PRO A 159 -14.22 3.35 10.73
C PRO A 159 -13.47 4.05 11.88
N LEU A 160 -13.03 5.31 11.69
CA LEU A 160 -12.30 6.09 12.69
C LEU A 160 -13.22 6.96 13.56
N CYS A 161 -14.30 7.50 12.99
CA CYS A 161 -15.25 8.39 13.69
C CYS A 161 -16.71 7.93 13.62
N GLN A 162 -16.99 6.86 12.87
CA GLN A 162 -18.31 6.28 12.64
C GLN A 162 -19.33 7.17 11.89
N GLU A 163 -18.89 8.33 11.37
CA GLU A 163 -19.71 9.11 10.44
C GLU A 163 -20.05 8.28 9.19
N ALA A 164 -21.29 8.39 8.71
CA ALA A 164 -21.86 7.53 7.69
C ALA A 164 -22.29 8.30 6.43
N ASN A 165 -22.81 7.58 5.44
CA ASN A 165 -23.35 8.12 4.19
C ASN A 165 -22.31 8.79 3.28
N PHE A 166 -21.05 8.35 3.38
CA PHE A 166 -20.03 8.83 2.47
C PHE A 166 -20.03 8.03 1.17
N THR A 167 -20.03 8.72 0.04
CA THR A 167 -19.54 8.10 -1.20
C THR A 167 -18.04 7.80 -1.07
N ARG A 168 -17.51 6.93 -1.93
CA ARG A 168 -16.07 6.59 -1.95
C ARG A 168 -15.17 7.83 -1.88
N GLN A 169 -15.43 8.82 -2.74
CA GLN A 169 -14.63 10.05 -2.81
C GLN A 169 -14.78 10.91 -1.55
N ARG A 170 -16.02 11.05 -1.04
CA ARG A 170 -16.28 11.84 0.16
C ARG A 170 -15.67 11.21 1.41
N LEU A 171 -15.57 9.88 1.47
CA LEU A 171 -14.87 9.19 2.55
C LEU A 171 -13.37 9.50 2.51
N LEU A 172 -12.76 9.52 1.31
CA LEU A 172 -11.36 9.88 1.12
C LEU A 172 -11.09 11.33 1.55
N ASP A 173 -11.91 12.29 1.12
CA ASP A 173 -11.79 13.71 1.50
C ASP A 173 -11.99 13.94 3.00
N HIS A 174 -12.99 13.27 3.58
CA HIS A 174 -13.25 13.29 5.02
C HIS A 174 -12.02 12.76 5.80
N CYS A 175 -11.48 11.61 5.41
CA CYS A 175 -10.33 11.01 6.06
C CYS A 175 -9.06 11.87 5.91
N ASN A 176 -8.86 12.49 4.75
CA ASN A 176 -7.76 13.43 4.50
C ASN A 176 -7.90 14.77 5.24
N SER A 177 -9.08 15.15 5.72
CA SER A 177 -9.26 16.43 6.45
C SER A 177 -9.35 16.24 7.96
N ARG A 178 -9.91 15.12 8.43
CA ARG A 178 -10.19 14.88 9.85
C ARG A 178 -9.27 13.85 10.51
N HIS A 179 -8.61 12.99 9.72
CA HIS A 179 -7.93 11.80 10.23
C HIS A 179 -6.47 11.63 9.74
N LEU A 180 -5.84 12.66 9.18
CA LEU A 180 -4.46 12.61 8.62
C LEU A 180 -3.41 11.95 9.51
N TYR A 181 -3.53 12.13 10.83
CA TYR A 181 -2.56 11.66 11.82
C TYR A 181 -3.06 10.47 12.66
N GLN A 182 -4.22 9.91 12.33
CA GLN A 182 -4.78 8.77 13.06
C GLN A 182 -4.27 7.46 12.46
N ILE A 183 -3.32 6.84 13.15
CA ILE A 183 -2.73 5.55 12.79
C ILE A 183 -3.34 4.48 13.68
N VAL A 184 -4.57 4.11 13.34
CA VAL A 184 -5.34 3.07 14.05
C VAL A 184 -5.61 1.93 13.07
N PRO A 185 -5.36 0.65 13.45
CA PRO A 185 -5.69 -0.48 12.61
C PRO A 185 -7.20 -0.56 12.40
N VAL A 186 -7.63 -0.45 11.15
CA VAL A 186 -9.04 -0.54 10.76
C VAL A 186 -9.19 -1.32 9.46
N ILE A 187 -10.37 -1.90 9.25
CA ILE A 187 -10.71 -2.52 7.97
C ILE A 187 -11.23 -1.44 7.03
N CYS A 188 -10.74 -1.43 5.78
CA CYS A 188 -11.20 -0.48 4.79
C CYS A 188 -12.62 -0.87 4.31
N PRO A 189 -13.65 -0.02 4.51
CA PRO A 189 -15.03 -0.35 4.14
C PRO A 189 -15.22 -0.48 2.62
N ILE A 190 -14.38 0.20 1.83
CA ILE A 190 -14.42 0.11 0.37
C ILE A 190 -13.83 -1.23 -0.10
N CYS A 191 -12.74 -1.71 0.52
CA CYS A 191 -12.16 -3.01 0.17
C CYS A 191 -13.15 -4.14 0.42
N VAL A 192 -13.75 -4.19 1.61
CA VAL A 192 -14.68 -5.27 1.99
C VAL A 192 -15.94 -5.30 1.14
N SER A 193 -16.28 -4.19 0.49
CA SER A 193 -17.44 -4.13 -0.40
C SER A 193 -17.19 -4.78 -1.77
N LEU A 194 -15.96 -5.23 -2.06
CA LEU A 194 -15.64 -5.98 -3.29
C LEU A 194 -15.87 -7.49 -3.08
N PRO A 195 -16.56 -8.18 -3.99
CA PRO A 195 -16.93 -9.60 -3.81
C PRO A 195 -15.74 -10.57 -3.80
N TRP A 196 -14.56 -10.13 -4.25
CA TRP A 196 -13.31 -10.88 -4.21
C TRP A 196 -12.31 -10.39 -3.16
N ALA A 197 -12.70 -9.46 -2.27
CA ALA A 197 -11.80 -8.97 -1.24
C ALA A 197 -11.81 -9.86 0.01
N ASP A 198 -10.64 -9.97 0.63
CA ASP A 198 -10.48 -10.61 1.93
C ASP A 198 -11.03 -9.68 3.04
N THR A 199 -12.12 -10.12 3.68
CA THR A 199 -12.88 -9.40 4.71
C THR A 199 -12.03 -9.06 5.94
N ASN A 200 -10.92 -9.76 6.16
CA ASN A 200 -10.06 -9.59 7.34
C ASN A 200 -8.86 -8.68 7.09
N GLN A 201 -8.76 -8.03 5.92
CA GLN A 201 -7.63 -7.14 5.61
C GLN A 201 -7.69 -5.85 6.42
N VAL A 202 -6.80 -5.75 7.41
CA VAL A 202 -6.64 -4.58 8.28
C VAL A 202 -5.56 -3.65 7.73
N THR A 203 -5.91 -2.38 7.51
CA THR A 203 -4.94 -1.32 7.22
C THR A 203 -4.56 -0.56 8.48
N ARG A 204 -3.25 -0.32 8.69
CA ARG A 204 -2.73 0.46 9.83
C ARG A 204 -2.93 1.97 9.67
N ASN A 205 -3.06 2.44 8.42
CA ASN A 205 -3.29 3.84 8.10
C ASN A 205 -4.32 3.90 6.97
N LEU A 206 -5.57 4.17 7.36
CA LEU A 206 -6.68 4.26 6.43
C LEU A 206 -6.47 5.35 5.38
N VAL A 207 -6.00 6.54 5.79
CA VAL A 207 -5.81 7.69 4.91
C VAL A 207 -4.81 7.38 3.80
N SER A 208 -3.65 6.83 4.15
CA SER A 208 -2.63 6.42 3.18
C SER A 208 -3.15 5.31 2.26
N HIS A 209 -3.89 4.35 2.81
CA HIS A 209 -4.44 3.26 2.03
C HIS A 209 -5.47 3.76 1.00
N LEU A 210 -6.40 4.62 1.41
CA LEU A 210 -7.40 5.23 0.53
C LEU A 210 -6.74 6.03 -0.60
N ASN A 211 -5.71 6.82 -0.30
CA ASN A 211 -4.99 7.59 -1.31
C ASN A 211 -4.19 6.73 -2.30
N LEU A 212 -3.74 5.54 -1.90
CA LEU A 212 -2.98 4.63 -2.76
C LEU A 212 -3.87 3.71 -3.59
N ARG A 213 -5.00 3.25 -3.04
CA ARG A 213 -5.83 2.20 -3.65
C ARG A 213 -7.18 2.70 -4.14
N HIS A 214 -7.67 3.81 -3.59
CA HIS A 214 -9.04 4.27 -3.81
C HIS A 214 -9.16 5.69 -4.35
N ARG A 215 -8.03 6.34 -4.64
CA ARG A 215 -7.96 7.71 -5.20
C ARG A 215 -8.68 7.85 -6.55
N PHE A 216 -8.70 6.80 -7.35
CA PHE A 216 -9.31 6.79 -8.67
C PHE A 216 -10.53 5.88 -8.66
N ASP A 217 -11.59 6.32 -9.33
CA ASP A 217 -12.74 5.49 -9.66
C ASP A 217 -12.67 5.12 -11.15
N TYR A 218 -12.62 3.82 -11.45
CA TYR A 218 -12.54 3.35 -12.84
C TYR A 218 -13.79 3.70 -13.64
N GLY A 219 -14.94 3.85 -12.97
CA GLY A 219 -16.21 4.21 -13.63
C GLY A 219 -16.27 5.63 -14.17
N GLU A 220 -15.42 6.55 -13.72
CA GLU A 220 -15.36 7.92 -14.28
C GLU A 220 -14.55 7.99 -15.58
N PHE A 221 -13.54 7.12 -15.75
CA PHE A 221 -12.61 7.19 -16.89
C PHE A 221 -12.90 6.15 -17.98
N VAL A 222 -13.65 5.10 -17.65
CA VAL A 222 -13.98 4.02 -18.57
C VAL A 222 -15.48 4.00 -18.78
N ASN A 223 -15.92 4.55 -19.90
CA ASN A 223 -17.29 4.42 -20.35
C ASN A 223 -17.46 3.05 -21.04
N LEU A 224 -18.04 2.09 -20.31
CA LEU A 224 -18.28 0.74 -20.82
C LEU A 224 -19.24 0.67 -22.02
N GLN A 225 -19.94 1.77 -22.35
CA GLN A 225 -20.73 1.87 -23.59
C GLN A 225 -19.89 2.25 -24.82
N LEU A 226 -18.64 2.69 -24.66
CA LEU A 226 -17.75 3.02 -25.78
C LEU A 226 -16.83 1.85 -26.10
N ASP A 227 -16.55 1.62 -27.38
CA ASP A 227 -15.51 0.68 -27.81
C ASP A 227 -14.10 1.18 -27.45
N GLU A 228 -13.13 0.27 -27.44
CA GLU A 228 -11.74 0.54 -27.00
C GLU A 228 -11.06 1.62 -27.86
N GLU A 229 -11.33 1.66 -29.17
CA GLU A 229 -10.75 2.64 -30.07
C GLU A 229 -11.29 4.05 -29.76
N ALA A 230 -12.61 4.18 -29.54
CA ALA A 230 -13.23 5.44 -29.16
C ALA A 230 -12.74 5.94 -27.79
N GLN A 231 -12.53 5.03 -26.83
CA GLN A 231 -11.95 5.39 -25.53
C GLN A 231 -10.50 5.90 -25.67
N TYR A 232 -9.68 5.26 -26.51
CA TYR A 232 -8.30 5.68 -26.77
C TYR A 232 -8.25 7.06 -27.43
N GLN A 233 -9.05 7.30 -28.47
CA GLN A 233 -9.08 8.59 -29.16
C GLN A 233 -9.53 9.73 -28.23
N ASN A 234 -10.54 9.51 -27.39
CA ASN A 234 -10.98 10.49 -26.40
C ASN A 234 -9.88 10.82 -25.39
N ALA A 235 -9.19 9.81 -24.86
CA ALA A 235 -8.08 10.02 -23.93
C ALA A 235 -6.92 10.80 -24.56
N VAL A 236 -6.58 10.52 -25.82
CA VAL A 236 -5.57 11.27 -26.58
C VAL A 236 -6.00 12.73 -26.76
N GLN A 237 -7.26 12.96 -27.12
CA GLN A 237 -7.79 14.30 -27.32
C GLN A 237 -7.82 15.11 -26.02
N GLU A 238 -8.30 14.54 -24.91
CA GLU A 238 -8.30 15.20 -23.59
C GLU A 238 -6.88 15.52 -23.10
N SER A 239 -5.92 14.64 -23.38
CA SER A 239 -4.49 14.87 -23.11
C SER A 239 -3.92 16.04 -23.92
N CYS A 240 -4.45 16.30 -25.12
CA CYS A 240 -4.07 17.47 -25.91
C CYS A 240 -4.66 18.78 -25.40
N HIS A 241 -5.80 18.74 -24.71
CA HIS A 241 -6.50 19.94 -24.22
C HIS A 241 -5.99 20.50 -22.88
N VAL A 242 -5.06 19.82 -22.19
CA VAL A 242 -4.50 20.27 -20.89
C VAL A 242 -3.27 21.18 -20.98
N ASN A 243 -2.94 21.72 -22.16
CA ASN A 243 -1.88 22.73 -22.34
C ASN A 243 -2.44 24.05 -22.88
N PHE A 244 -3.21 24.81 -22.08
CA PHE A 244 -3.34 26.27 -22.18
C PHE A 244 -3.70 26.87 -20.83
#